data_AF-A0A2S4UBK3-F1
#
_entry.id   AF-A0A2S4UBK3-F1
#
_cell.length_a   1.000
_cell.length_b   1.000
_cell.length_c   1.000
_cell.angle_alpha   90.00
_cell.angle_beta   90.00
_cell.angle_gamma   90.00
#
_symmetry.space_group_name_H-M   'P 1'
#
loop_
_entity.id
_entity.type
_entity.pdbx_description
1 polymer ?
#
loop_
_entity_poly.entity_id
_entity_poly.type
_entity_poly.pdbx_seq_one_letter_code
_entity_poly.pdbx_strand_id
1 'polypeptide(L)'
;MTYHNFINMSLDDPFWQDVYLYNSREPWACSSDVRAGIQAMLTVQRADEELSFLQDGLSTALLWAVDLHKSIKDKIEAIDAVELPEGANKNDSDDEMEGWWGNLLPLIDLGECSDAVKAQLVLNVLHEKLTKHETIMLGWAADAKAMWLDLYGKILPTHEWFNLITTLSSEASHTIFPEASVVKPNEDIAAGEEGDKVEASELLALMGMHQI
;
A
#
# COMPACT_ATOMS: atom_id res chain seq x y z
N MET A 1 -34.46 -30.41 -24.13
CA MET A 1 -33.67 -30.91 -22.99
C MET A 1 -34.47 -32.01 -22.32
N THR A 2 -33.89 -33.17 -21.98
CA THR A 2 -34.60 -34.21 -21.21
C THR A 2 -34.33 -34.04 -19.71
N TYR A 3 -35.25 -34.48 -18.85
CA TYR A 3 -35.10 -34.35 -17.40
C TYR A 3 -33.80 -34.99 -16.88
N HIS A 4 -33.43 -36.17 -17.39
CA HIS A 4 -32.18 -36.83 -17.03
C HIS A 4 -30.92 -36.04 -17.41
N ASN A 5 -30.96 -35.28 -18.50
CA ASN A 5 -29.82 -34.43 -18.88
C ASN A 5 -29.75 -33.18 -17.99
N PHE A 6 -30.90 -32.68 -17.52
CA PHE A 6 -30.98 -31.51 -16.65
C PHE A 6 -30.44 -31.79 -15.24
N ILE A 7 -30.82 -32.92 -14.63
CA ILE A 7 -30.35 -33.25 -13.26
C ILE A 7 -28.83 -33.50 -13.19
N ASN A 8 -28.22 -33.83 -14.32
CA ASN A 8 -26.80 -34.14 -14.42
C ASN A 8 -25.97 -32.93 -14.88
N MET A 9 -26.62 -31.79 -15.13
CA MET A 9 -25.96 -30.58 -15.62
C MET A 9 -25.26 -29.86 -14.45
N SER A 10 -24.01 -29.45 -14.65
CA SER A 10 -23.32 -28.61 -13.65
C SER A 10 -24.00 -27.24 -13.57
N LEU A 11 -23.88 -26.57 -12.43
CA LEU A 11 -24.29 -25.18 -12.28
C LEU A 11 -23.39 -24.21 -13.08
N ASP A 12 -22.20 -24.66 -13.46
CA ASP A 12 -21.26 -23.92 -14.32
C ASP A 12 -21.57 -24.07 -15.82
N ASP A 13 -22.59 -24.85 -16.19
CA ASP A 13 -22.96 -25.04 -17.58
C ASP A 13 -23.39 -23.71 -18.21
N PRO A 14 -22.92 -23.34 -19.42
CA PRO A 14 -23.33 -22.13 -20.13
C PRO A 14 -24.84 -21.98 -20.27
N PHE A 15 -25.58 -23.09 -20.19
CA PHE A 15 -27.03 -23.11 -20.06
C PHE A 15 -27.59 -22.14 -19.00
N TRP A 16 -26.91 -22.00 -17.87
CA TRP A 16 -27.32 -21.12 -16.76
C TRP A 16 -26.97 -19.65 -16.98
N GLN A 17 -26.13 -19.34 -17.97
CA GLN A 17 -25.63 -17.99 -18.23
C GLN A 17 -26.48 -17.23 -19.28
N ASP A 18 -27.51 -17.86 -19.86
CA ASP A 18 -28.21 -17.32 -21.03
C ASP A 18 -29.62 -16.76 -20.75
N VAL A 19 -30.00 -15.74 -21.52
CA VAL A 19 -31.29 -15.02 -21.51
C VAL A 19 -32.47 -15.95 -21.86
N TYR A 20 -32.21 -17.14 -22.41
CA TYR A 20 -33.23 -18.13 -22.78
C TYR A 20 -33.97 -18.78 -21.60
N LEU A 21 -33.48 -18.65 -20.37
CA LEU A 21 -34.18 -19.12 -19.17
C LEU A 21 -35.60 -18.53 -19.06
N TYR A 22 -35.79 -17.29 -19.51
CA TYR A 22 -37.07 -16.58 -19.41
C TYR A 22 -38.16 -17.11 -20.34
N ASN A 23 -37.81 -17.81 -21.42
CA ASN A 23 -38.77 -18.32 -22.41
C ASN A 23 -39.01 -19.83 -22.31
N SER A 24 -38.32 -20.52 -21.39
CA SER A 24 -38.50 -21.96 -21.17
C SER A 24 -39.86 -22.22 -20.52
N ARG A 25 -40.61 -23.19 -21.06
CA ARG A 25 -41.88 -23.67 -20.50
C ARG A 25 -41.73 -24.94 -19.66
N GLU A 26 -40.49 -25.35 -19.41
CA GLU A 26 -40.20 -26.53 -18.62
C GLU A 26 -40.65 -26.34 -17.15
N PRO A 27 -40.98 -27.42 -16.43
CA PRO A 27 -41.49 -27.33 -15.05
C PRO A 27 -40.57 -26.56 -14.10
N TRP A 28 -39.25 -26.64 -14.30
CA TRP A 28 -38.23 -25.93 -13.53
C TRP A 28 -38.16 -24.42 -13.86
N ALA A 29 -38.58 -24.01 -15.06
CA ALA A 29 -38.58 -22.60 -15.49
C ALA A 29 -39.88 -21.88 -15.11
N CYS A 30 -41.00 -22.61 -15.09
CA CYS A 30 -42.32 -22.07 -14.74
C CYS A 30 -42.52 -21.88 -13.23
N SER A 31 -41.86 -22.68 -12.39
CA SER A 31 -41.95 -22.54 -10.93
C SER A 31 -41.12 -21.36 -10.43
N SER A 32 -41.74 -20.44 -9.69
CA SER A 32 -41.08 -19.29 -9.07
C SER A 32 -40.04 -19.74 -8.03
N ASP A 33 -40.41 -20.69 -7.18
CA ASP A 33 -39.56 -21.13 -6.07
C ASP A 33 -38.32 -21.89 -6.57
N VAL A 34 -38.48 -22.72 -7.61
CA VAL A 34 -37.35 -23.45 -8.21
C VAL A 34 -36.37 -22.48 -8.84
N ARG A 35 -36.87 -21.46 -9.56
CA ARG A 35 -36.02 -20.42 -10.16
C ARG A 35 -35.31 -19.58 -9.10
N ALA A 36 -36.00 -19.21 -8.03
CA ALA A 36 -35.41 -18.47 -6.92
C ALA A 36 -34.30 -19.29 -6.25
N GLY A 37 -34.51 -20.60 -6.06
CA GLY A 37 -33.51 -21.52 -5.52
C GLY A 37 -32.27 -21.65 -6.42
N ILE A 38 -32.48 -21.83 -7.74
CA ILE A 38 -31.38 -21.87 -8.71
C ILE A 38 -30.60 -20.55 -8.69
N GLN A 39 -31.29 -19.41 -8.73
CA GLN A 39 -30.66 -18.09 -8.73
C GLN A 39 -29.86 -17.84 -7.44
N ALA A 40 -30.41 -18.22 -6.29
CA ALA A 40 -29.71 -18.10 -5.01
C ALA A 40 -28.41 -18.92 -5.00
N MET A 41 -28.46 -20.17 -5.49
CA MET A 41 -27.29 -21.02 -5.57
C MET A 41 -26.20 -20.43 -6.51
N LEU A 42 -26.59 -20.00 -7.71
CA LEU A 42 -25.67 -19.37 -8.67
C LEU A 42 -25.05 -18.09 -8.10
N THR A 43 -25.84 -17.28 -7.36
CA THR A 43 -25.35 -16.05 -6.74
C THR A 43 -24.31 -16.35 -5.65
N VAL A 44 -24.53 -17.40 -4.84
CA VAL A 44 -23.57 -17.81 -3.81
C VAL A 44 -22.28 -18.32 -4.44
N GLN A 45 -22.36 -19.18 -5.44
CA GLN A 45 -21.17 -19.67 -6.15
C GLN A 45 -20.39 -18.53 -6.81
N ARG A 46 -21.10 -17.58 -7.41
CA ARG A 46 -20.48 -16.40 -8.01
C ARG A 46 -19.79 -15.53 -6.96
N ALA A 47 -20.38 -15.37 -5.78
CA ALA A 47 -19.77 -14.63 -4.68
C ALA A 47 -18.48 -15.31 -4.20
N ASP A 48 -18.45 -16.64 -4.12
CA ASP A 48 -17.24 -17.40 -3.75
C ASP A 48 -16.12 -17.21 -4.79
N GLU A 49 -16.45 -17.26 -6.09
CA GLU A 49 -15.48 -16.96 -7.16
C GLU A 49 -14.93 -15.54 -7.04
N GLU A 50 -15.80 -14.55 -6.90
CA GLU A 50 -15.41 -13.14 -6.82
C GLU A 50 -14.53 -12.88 -5.60
N LEU A 51 -14.81 -13.54 -4.47
CA LEU A 51 -13.97 -13.48 -3.29
C LEU A 51 -12.56 -14.03 -3.58
N SER A 52 -12.44 -15.15 -4.30
CA SER A 52 -11.13 -15.68 -4.71
C SER A 52 -10.38 -14.73 -5.65
N PHE A 53 -11.08 -14.05 -6.56
CA PHE A 53 -10.47 -13.04 -7.44
C PHE A 53 -10.01 -11.81 -6.68
N LEU A 54 -10.77 -11.36 -5.68
CA LEU A 54 -10.40 -10.24 -4.82
C LEU A 54 -9.17 -10.56 -3.96
N GLN A 55 -9.09 -11.79 -3.44
CA GLN A 55 -7.89 -12.29 -2.77
C GLN A 55 -6.68 -12.19 -3.69
N ASP A 56 -6.71 -12.86 -4.85
CA ASP A 56 -5.59 -12.86 -5.80
C ASP A 56 -5.21 -11.44 -6.27
N GLY A 57 -6.21 -10.61 -6.55
CA GLY A 57 -6.02 -9.22 -6.93
C GLY A 57 -5.33 -8.39 -5.84
N LEU A 58 -5.71 -8.57 -4.58
CA LEU A 58 -5.05 -7.91 -3.45
C LEU A 58 -3.60 -8.40 -3.31
N SER A 59 -3.37 -9.71 -3.31
CA SER A 59 -2.02 -10.28 -3.22
C SER A 59 -1.11 -9.76 -4.34
N THR A 60 -1.60 -9.77 -5.58
CA THR A 60 -0.85 -9.28 -6.74
C THR A 60 -0.55 -7.79 -6.64
N ALA A 61 -1.51 -6.98 -6.22
CA ALA A 61 -1.29 -5.55 -6.04
C ALA A 61 -0.22 -5.25 -4.98
N LEU A 62 -0.22 -5.98 -3.86
CA LEU A 62 0.78 -5.85 -2.81
C LEU A 62 2.17 -6.32 -3.29
N LEU A 63 2.25 -7.41 -4.07
CA LEU A 63 3.50 -7.85 -4.71
C LEU A 63 4.05 -6.79 -5.65
N TRP A 64 3.22 -6.21 -6.53
CA TRP A 64 3.67 -5.14 -7.43
C TRP A 64 4.20 -3.92 -6.68
N ALA A 65 3.61 -3.58 -5.53
CA ALA A 65 4.11 -2.50 -4.71
C ALA A 65 5.52 -2.80 -4.15
N VAL A 66 5.77 -4.04 -3.71
CA VAL A 66 7.09 -4.50 -3.24
C VAL A 66 8.09 -4.54 -4.39
N ASP A 67 7.72 -5.11 -5.53
CA ASP A 67 8.58 -5.22 -6.71
C ASP A 67 9.01 -3.85 -7.24
N LEU A 68 8.08 -2.89 -7.26
CA LEU A 68 8.39 -1.51 -7.68
C LEU A 68 9.35 -0.84 -6.69
N HIS A 69 9.14 -1.03 -5.38
CA HIS A 69 10.03 -0.50 -4.35
C HIS A 69 11.45 -1.04 -4.51
N LYS A 70 11.57 -2.37 -4.66
CA LYS A 70 12.84 -3.05 -4.91
C LYS A 70 13.51 -2.58 -6.20
N SER A 71 12.76 -2.52 -7.31
CA SER A 71 13.29 -2.09 -8.60
C SER A 71 13.86 -0.67 -8.57
N ILE A 72 13.24 0.25 -7.82
CA ILE A 72 13.77 1.61 -7.66
C ILE A 72 15.03 1.60 -6.80
N LYS A 73 15.06 0.87 -5.67
CA LYS A 73 16.25 0.74 -4.82
C LYS A 73 17.44 0.12 -5.57
N ASP A 74 17.21 -0.97 -6.29
CA ASP A 74 18.24 -1.64 -7.09
C ASP A 74 18.85 -0.69 -8.13
N LYS A 75 18.04 0.18 -8.74
CA LYS A 75 18.52 1.20 -9.69
C LYS A 75 19.34 2.30 -9.03
N ILE A 76 18.94 2.74 -7.84
CA ILE A 76 19.70 3.74 -7.06
C ILE A 76 21.06 3.15 -6.70
N GLU A 77 21.08 1.94 -6.12
CA GLU A 77 22.32 1.25 -5.74
C GLU A 77 23.24 1.02 -6.96
N ALA A 78 22.68 0.64 -8.10
CA ALA A 78 23.46 0.45 -9.33
C ALA A 78 24.07 1.76 -9.87
N ILE A 79 23.42 2.91 -9.66
CA ILE A 79 23.96 4.22 -10.05
C ILE A 79 25.01 4.71 -9.04
N ASP A 80 24.78 4.50 -7.74
CA ASP A 80 25.73 4.86 -6.68
C ASP A 80 27.03 4.04 -6.75
N ALA A 81 26.93 2.75 -7.09
CA ALA A 81 28.08 1.85 -7.21
C ALA A 81 29.04 2.22 -8.36
N VAL A 82 28.63 3.10 -9.28
CA VAL A 82 29.43 3.53 -10.44
C VAL A 82 30.47 4.60 -10.09
N GLU A 83 30.60 5.00 -8.81
CA GLU A 83 31.62 5.94 -8.26
C GLU A 83 32.49 6.67 -9.31
N LEU A 84 32.15 7.94 -9.57
CA LEU A 84 32.94 8.84 -10.41
C LEU A 84 34.40 8.82 -9.93
N PRO A 85 35.39 8.47 -10.77
CA PRO A 85 36.77 8.43 -10.34
C PRO A 85 37.22 9.84 -9.94
N GLU A 86 37.33 10.08 -8.63
CA GLU A 86 38.07 11.20 -8.05
C GLU A 86 39.56 11.04 -8.42
N GLY A 87 39.94 11.58 -9.57
CA GLY A 87 41.34 11.64 -10.00
C GLY A 87 41.67 10.94 -11.31
N ALA A 88 40.73 10.80 -12.25
CA ALA A 88 41.07 10.43 -13.62
C ALA A 88 42.10 11.44 -14.17
N ASN A 89 43.32 10.96 -14.37
CA ASN A 89 44.41 11.70 -14.97
C ASN A 89 43.94 12.16 -16.36
N LYS A 90 44.05 13.46 -16.67
CA LYS A 90 43.46 14.11 -17.87
C LYS A 90 44.07 13.68 -19.22
N ASN A 91 44.67 12.50 -19.30
CA ASN A 91 45.38 11.99 -20.46
C ASN A 91 44.77 10.72 -21.06
N ASP A 92 43.71 10.16 -20.46
CA ASP A 92 43.00 9.02 -21.03
C ASP A 92 41.75 9.52 -21.75
N SER A 93 41.62 9.10 -23.00
CA SER A 93 40.62 9.56 -23.98
C SER A 93 39.18 9.42 -23.48
N ASP A 94 38.37 10.47 -23.70
CA ASP A 94 36.94 10.54 -23.38
C ASP A 94 36.11 9.36 -23.94
N ASP A 95 36.60 8.65 -24.97
CA ASP A 95 35.95 7.50 -25.61
C ASP A 95 35.76 6.27 -24.69
N GLU A 96 36.52 6.13 -23.58
CA GLU A 96 36.39 4.97 -22.67
C GLU A 96 35.33 5.14 -21.57
N MET A 97 34.86 6.38 -21.32
CA MET A 97 33.85 6.67 -20.28
C MET A 97 32.40 6.46 -20.74
N GLU A 98 32.11 6.53 -22.04
CA GLU A 98 30.77 6.32 -22.61
C GLU A 98 30.25 4.87 -22.43
N GLY A 99 31.14 3.90 -22.20
CA GLY A 99 30.78 2.49 -22.00
C GLY A 99 30.33 2.14 -20.58
N TRP A 100 30.65 2.97 -19.58
CA TRP A 100 30.42 2.64 -18.16
C TRP A 100 28.98 2.91 -17.72
N TRP A 101 28.38 3.99 -18.21
CA TRP A 101 27.03 4.42 -17.85
C TRP A 101 25.91 3.77 -18.68
N GLY A 102 26.29 2.98 -19.69
CA GLY A 102 25.45 2.45 -20.78
C GLY A 102 23.96 2.25 -20.47
N ASN A 103 23.55 1.07 -20.03
CA ASN A 103 22.13 0.74 -19.83
C ASN A 103 21.51 1.33 -18.54
N LEU A 104 22.31 2.03 -17.73
CA LEU A 104 21.89 2.58 -16.44
C LEU A 104 21.21 3.94 -16.61
N LEU A 105 21.69 4.74 -17.57
CA LEU A 105 21.13 6.04 -17.87
C LEU A 105 20.08 5.97 -18.99
N PRO A 106 19.03 6.80 -18.92
CA PRO A 106 18.10 6.94 -20.03
C PRO A 106 18.82 7.55 -21.25
N LEU A 107 18.49 7.07 -22.44
CA LEU A 107 19.03 7.54 -23.73
C LEU A 107 18.53 8.95 -24.13
N ILE A 108 18.12 9.76 -23.17
CA ILE A 108 17.56 11.08 -23.41
C ILE A 108 18.72 12.05 -23.66
N ASP A 109 18.71 12.68 -24.83
CA ASP A 109 19.64 13.76 -25.13
C ASP A 109 19.29 15.01 -24.32
N LEU A 110 20.22 15.41 -23.45
CA LEU A 110 20.13 16.59 -22.59
C LEU A 110 21.10 17.70 -23.06
N GLY A 111 21.60 17.61 -24.30
CA GLY A 111 22.59 18.53 -24.86
C GLY A 111 24.00 18.26 -24.31
N GLU A 112 24.79 19.31 -24.11
CA GLU A 112 26.15 19.26 -23.53
C GLU A 112 26.15 18.95 -22.02
N CYS A 113 25.45 17.90 -21.62
CA CYS A 113 25.36 17.44 -20.24
C CYS A 113 26.24 16.18 -20.08
N SER A 114 27.24 16.24 -19.21
CA SER A 114 28.07 15.07 -18.89
C SER A 114 27.24 13.96 -18.26
N ASP A 115 27.60 12.70 -18.49
CA ASP A 115 26.88 11.54 -17.93
C ASP A 115 26.85 11.54 -16.39
N ALA A 116 27.87 12.11 -15.74
CA ALA A 116 27.89 12.35 -14.30
C ALA A 116 26.71 13.22 -13.81
N VAL A 117 26.41 14.30 -14.53
CA VAL A 117 25.31 15.23 -14.21
C VAL A 117 23.97 14.57 -14.55
N LYS A 118 23.90 13.80 -15.64
CA LYS A 118 22.70 13.01 -15.98
C LYS A 118 22.40 11.98 -14.89
N ALA A 119 23.42 11.27 -14.39
CA ALA A 119 23.29 10.29 -13.32
C ALA A 119 22.77 10.91 -12.03
N GLN A 120 23.31 12.06 -11.62
CA GLN A 120 22.81 12.80 -10.46
C GLN A 120 21.35 13.23 -10.63
N LEU A 121 20.96 13.69 -11.81
CA LEU A 121 19.56 14.03 -12.11
C LEU A 121 18.65 12.80 -11.99
N VAL A 122 19.05 11.68 -12.59
CA VAL A 122 18.30 10.42 -12.53
C VAL A 122 18.18 9.92 -11.09
N LEU A 123 19.26 9.98 -10.31
CA LEU A 123 19.28 9.59 -8.91
C LEU A 123 18.30 10.43 -8.08
N ASN A 124 18.31 11.76 -8.26
CA ASN A 124 17.36 12.65 -7.59
C ASN A 124 15.91 12.30 -7.92
N VAL A 125 15.60 12.03 -9.20
CA VAL A 125 14.26 11.62 -9.64
C VAL A 125 13.88 10.26 -9.06
N LEU A 126 14.80 9.31 -9.00
CA LEU A 126 14.56 7.99 -8.42
C LEU A 126 14.30 8.07 -6.92
N HIS A 127 15.04 8.89 -6.17
CA HIS A 127 14.77 9.13 -4.75
C HIS A 127 13.42 9.80 -4.53
N GLU A 128 13.07 10.84 -5.30
CA GLU A 128 11.75 11.47 -5.21
C GLU A 128 10.64 10.44 -5.48
N LYS A 129 10.81 9.62 -6.52
CA LYS A 129 9.87 8.56 -6.87
C LYS A 129 9.76 7.50 -5.77
N LEU A 130 10.88 7.12 -5.15
CA LEU A 130 10.93 6.17 -4.04
C LEU A 130 10.15 6.72 -2.84
N THR A 131 10.45 7.94 -2.40
CA THR A 131 9.76 8.58 -1.27
C THR A 131 8.26 8.72 -1.52
N LYS A 132 7.86 9.10 -2.74
CA LYS A 132 6.44 9.16 -3.12
C LYS A 132 5.78 7.79 -3.07
N HIS A 133 6.46 6.75 -3.55
CA HIS A 133 5.97 5.37 -3.54
C HIS A 133 5.80 4.86 -2.11
N GLU A 134 6.82 5.03 -1.26
CA GLU A 134 6.79 4.67 0.17
C GLU A 134 5.68 5.41 0.91
N THR A 135 5.45 6.69 0.61
CA THR A 135 4.35 7.48 1.18
C THR A 135 2.99 6.87 0.84
N ILE A 136 2.78 6.45 -0.42
CA ILE A 136 1.53 5.80 -0.84
C ILE A 136 1.37 4.45 -0.13
N MET A 137 2.45 3.65 -0.08
CA MET A 137 2.45 2.34 0.59
C MET A 137 2.10 2.46 2.07
N LEU A 138 2.69 3.43 2.78
CA LEU A 138 2.37 3.72 4.18
C LEU A 138 0.95 4.26 4.35
N GLY A 139 0.50 5.13 3.45
CA GLY A 139 -0.87 5.68 3.49
C GLY A 139 -1.94 4.60 3.36
N TRP A 140 -1.70 3.57 2.55
CA TRP A 140 -2.62 2.46 2.31
C TRP A 140 -2.45 1.33 3.34
N ALA A 141 -1.51 1.46 4.28
CA ALA A 141 -1.08 0.34 5.10
C ALA A 141 -2.20 -0.24 5.98
N ALA A 142 -3.02 0.64 6.55
CA ALA A 142 -4.14 0.27 7.40
C ALA A 142 -5.26 -0.42 6.60
N ASP A 143 -5.61 0.14 5.44
CA ASP A 143 -6.68 -0.37 4.59
C ASP A 143 -6.31 -1.74 4.00
N ALA A 144 -5.08 -1.88 3.48
CA ALA A 144 -4.59 -3.15 2.96
C ALA A 144 -4.56 -4.24 4.05
N LYS A 145 -4.20 -3.88 5.28
CA LYS A 145 -4.25 -4.81 6.42
C LYS A 145 -5.69 -5.20 6.79
N ALA A 146 -6.62 -4.26 6.81
CA ALA A 146 -8.03 -4.53 7.07
C ALA A 146 -8.60 -5.47 6.00
N MET A 147 -8.41 -5.14 4.71
CA MET A 147 -8.85 -5.97 3.59
C MET A 147 -8.23 -7.37 3.62
N TRP A 148 -6.95 -7.48 3.98
CA TRP A 148 -6.29 -8.78 4.10
C TRP A 148 -6.95 -9.67 5.17
N LEU A 149 -7.25 -9.08 6.34
CA LEU A 149 -7.92 -9.80 7.43
C LEU A 149 -9.36 -10.20 7.07
N ASP A 150 -10.07 -9.35 6.32
CA ASP A 150 -11.43 -9.62 5.86
C ASP A 150 -11.46 -10.73 4.81
N LEU A 151 -10.51 -10.73 3.86
CA LEU A 151 -10.47 -11.68 2.75
C LEU A 151 -9.84 -13.03 3.12
N TYR A 152 -8.73 -13.03 3.87
CA TYR A 152 -7.96 -14.25 4.20
C TYR A 152 -8.17 -14.75 5.64
N GLY A 153 -8.91 -14.00 6.47
CA GLY A 153 -9.14 -14.32 7.87
C GLY A 153 -8.02 -13.85 8.81
N LYS A 154 -8.11 -14.25 10.09
CA LYS A 154 -7.24 -13.75 11.18
C LYS A 154 -5.82 -14.32 11.20
N ILE A 155 -5.37 -14.98 10.13
CA ILE A 155 -4.03 -15.58 10.06
C ILE A 155 -3.03 -14.46 9.76
N LEU A 156 -1.88 -14.49 10.46
CA LEU A 156 -0.84 -13.48 10.37
C LEU A 156 -0.35 -13.35 8.91
N PRO A 157 -0.14 -12.15 8.37
CA PRO A 157 0.24 -12.01 6.98
C PRO A 157 1.66 -12.55 6.76
N THR A 158 1.79 -13.61 5.96
CA THR A 158 3.07 -14.11 5.44
C THR A 158 3.59 -13.28 4.27
N HIS A 159 2.80 -12.32 3.78
CA HIS A 159 3.10 -11.55 2.59
C HIS A 159 4.21 -10.51 2.84
N GLU A 160 5.20 -10.46 1.94
CA GLU A 160 6.44 -9.67 2.07
C GLU A 160 6.19 -8.17 2.29
N TRP A 161 5.13 -7.65 1.66
CA TRP A 161 4.68 -6.27 1.84
C TRP A 161 4.51 -5.85 3.31
N PHE A 162 3.99 -6.73 4.19
CA PHE A 162 3.79 -6.35 5.60
C PHE A 162 5.11 -6.18 6.34
N ASN A 163 6.13 -6.96 5.98
CA ASN A 163 7.47 -6.79 6.53
C ASN A 163 8.10 -5.50 6.02
N LEU A 164 7.90 -5.16 4.75
CA LEU A 164 8.39 -3.91 4.16
C LEU A 164 7.75 -2.68 4.81
N ILE A 165 6.45 -2.71 5.08
CA ILE A 165 5.75 -1.60 5.73
C ILE A 165 6.25 -1.39 7.17
N THR A 166 6.52 -2.46 7.92
CA THR A 166 7.04 -2.32 9.30
C THR A 166 8.44 -1.74 9.32
N THR A 167 9.30 -2.11 8.36
CA THR A 167 10.64 -1.50 8.22
C THR A 167 10.54 -0.01 7.86
N LEU A 168 9.70 0.34 6.87
CA LEU A 168 9.52 1.72 6.43
C LEU A 168 8.93 2.61 7.54
N SER A 169 7.98 2.08 8.32
CA SER A 169 7.40 2.80 9.45
C SER A 169 8.42 3.04 10.57
N SER A 170 9.38 2.13 10.76
CA SER A 170 10.48 2.31 11.70
C SER A 170 11.44 3.41 11.23
N GLU A 171 11.85 3.36 9.96
CA GLU A 171 12.75 4.36 9.34
C GLU A 171 12.15 5.78 9.38
N ALA A 172 10.85 5.90 9.11
CA ALA A 172 10.11 7.17 9.22
C ALA A 172 10.04 7.70 10.66
N SER A 173 10.04 6.81 11.66
CA SER A 173 10.03 7.22 13.07
C SER A 173 11.41 7.72 13.53
N HIS A 174 12.50 7.20 12.96
CA HIS A 174 13.87 7.61 13.29
C HIS A 174 14.29 8.95 12.69
N THR A 175 13.70 9.35 11.57
CA THR A 175 14.01 10.64 10.92
C THR A 175 13.44 11.86 11.66
N ILE A 176 12.56 11.66 12.64
CA ILE A 176 11.86 12.75 13.35
C ILE A 176 12.58 13.20 14.64
N PHE A 177 13.65 12.54 15.10
CA PHE A 177 14.39 12.98 16.30
C PHE A 177 15.91 12.76 16.26
N PRO A 178 16.72 13.84 16.23
CA PRO A 178 17.95 13.95 17.00
C PRO A 178 17.64 14.67 18.33
N GLU A 179 17.48 13.87 19.38
CA GLU A 179 17.83 14.15 20.77
C GLU A 179 17.73 15.63 21.25
N ALA A 180 16.53 16.08 21.62
CA ALA A 180 16.41 17.13 22.62
C ALA A 180 16.76 16.52 23.98
N SER A 181 17.99 16.74 24.44
CA SER A 181 18.43 16.44 25.80
C SER A 181 17.47 17.11 26.81
N VAL A 182 16.60 16.29 27.41
CA VAL A 182 15.78 16.70 28.55
C VAL A 182 16.73 16.79 29.75
N VAL A 183 17.19 18.01 30.03
CA VAL A 183 17.81 18.35 31.31
C VAL A 183 16.78 18.05 32.39
N LYS A 184 17.03 17.02 33.19
CA LYS A 184 16.25 16.73 34.40
C LYS A 184 16.39 17.93 35.36
N PRO A 185 15.29 18.52 35.85
CA PRO A 185 15.40 19.49 36.93
C PRO A 185 15.71 18.72 38.23
N ASN A 186 16.70 19.22 38.97
CA ASN A 186 17.06 18.71 40.30
C ASN A 186 15.85 18.78 41.24
N GLU A 187 15.45 17.63 41.79
CA GLU A 187 14.57 17.55 42.94
C GLU A 187 15.35 17.98 44.18
N ASP A 188 15.15 19.22 44.61
CA ASP A 188 15.38 19.66 45.99
C ASP A 188 14.82 21.07 46.12
N ILE A 189 13.52 21.25 46.44
CA ILE A 189 13.00 22.29 47.35
C ILE A 189 11.64 21.85 47.93
N ALA A 190 11.69 21.56 49.24
CA ALA A 190 10.71 21.77 50.31
C ALA A 190 9.19 21.81 50.05
N ALA A 191 8.51 20.98 50.84
CA ALA A 191 7.08 21.03 51.14
C ALA A 191 6.59 22.42 51.60
N GLY A 192 5.44 22.84 51.09
CA GLY A 192 4.75 24.05 51.53
C GLY A 192 3.35 24.20 50.95
N GLU A 193 2.37 23.93 51.81
CA GLU A 193 1.01 24.51 51.85
C GLU A 193 -0.07 24.01 50.87
N GLU A 194 -0.97 23.26 51.50
CA GLU A 194 -2.34 22.88 51.16
C GLU A 194 -3.14 24.02 50.50
N GLY A 195 -3.41 23.86 49.20
CA GLY A 195 -4.28 24.75 48.42
C GLY A 195 -5.75 24.32 48.53
N ASP A 196 -6.56 25.24 49.03
CA ASP A 196 -7.99 25.12 49.31
C ASP A 196 -8.80 24.69 48.07
N LYS A 197 -9.81 23.83 48.27
CA LYS A 197 -10.72 23.40 47.19
C LYS A 197 -11.69 24.53 46.87
N VAL A 198 -11.46 25.22 45.75
CA VAL A 198 -12.40 26.22 45.24
C VAL A 198 -13.64 25.52 44.68
N GLU A 199 -14.79 25.74 45.31
CA GLU A 199 -16.09 25.22 44.87
C GLU A 199 -16.53 25.91 43.57
N ALA A 200 -17.19 25.15 42.68
CA ALA A 200 -17.55 25.60 41.32
C ALA A 200 -18.47 26.84 41.29
N SER A 201 -19.14 27.15 42.40
CA SER A 201 -19.97 28.33 42.57
C SER A 201 -19.18 29.65 42.62
N GLU A 202 -17.93 29.66 43.10
CA GLU A 202 -17.10 30.87 43.13
C GLU A 202 -16.52 31.23 41.76
N LEU A 203 -16.21 30.23 40.92
CA LEU A 203 -15.77 30.46 39.54
C LEU A 203 -16.88 31.06 38.66
N LEU A 204 -18.14 30.70 38.92
CA LEU A 204 -19.28 31.25 38.17
C LEU A 204 -19.58 32.71 38.54
N ALA A 205 -19.33 33.12 39.78
CA ALA A 205 -19.46 34.51 40.20
C ALA A 205 -18.39 35.42 39.55
N LEU A 206 -17.18 34.89 39.29
CA LEU A 206 -16.09 35.62 38.65
C LEU A 206 -16.30 35.84 37.14
N MET A 207 -17.08 34.98 36.48
CA MET A 207 -17.35 35.07 35.04
C MET A 207 -18.52 36.00 34.67
N GLY A 208 -19.16 36.67 35.63
CA GLY A 208 -20.10 37.78 35.35
C GLY A 208 -21.27 37.43 34.43
N MET A 209 -21.69 36.16 34.35
CA MET A 209 -22.82 35.76 33.52
C MET A 209 -24.10 35.86 34.33
N HIS A 210 -24.74 37.03 34.25
CA HIS A 210 -26.13 37.19 34.69
C HIS A 210 -27.03 36.33 33.79
N GLN A 211 -27.77 35.40 34.40
CA GLN A 211 -28.82 34.63 33.74
C GLN A 211 -29.88 35.58 33.18
N ILE A 212 -30.20 35.43 31.90
CA ILE A 212 -31.48 35.78 31.29
C ILE A 212 -32.10 34.47 30.81
#